data_AF-A0A9D6ET17-F1
#
_entry.id   AF-A0A9D6ET17-F1
#
_cell.length_a   1.000
_cell.length_b   1.000
_cell.length_c   1.000
_cell.angle_alpha   90.00
_cell.angle_beta   90.00
_cell.angle_gamma   90.00
#
_symmetry.space_group_name_H-M   'P 1'
#
loop_
_entity.id
_entity.type
_entity.pdbx_description
1 polymer ?
#
loop_
_entity_poly.entity_id
_entity_poly.type
_entity_poly.pdbx_seq_one_letter_code
_entity_poly.pdbx_strand_id
1 'polypeptide(L)'
;MERAAKTLRKYGYKVIVPQPSHIRHGHKPEELKTKKYDKKTLTKWEGEGAFAHLENIRKSDAVYIFNKGSYLGPAVTVEIGYSLALKKPIFSKSKIRDITITNFISKVVSPQKLRKYLIKEEV
;
A
#
# COMPACT_ATOMS: atom_id res chain seq x y z
N MET A 1 -2.60 -10.33 4.32
CA MET A 1 -2.09 -9.88 3.00
C MET A 1 -1.42 -11.02 2.25
N GLU A 2 -0.50 -11.75 2.87
CA GLU A 2 0.26 -12.82 2.21
C GLU A 2 -0.59 -13.92 1.54
N ARG A 3 -1.66 -14.40 2.18
CA ARG A 3 -2.58 -15.38 1.57
C ARG A 3 -3.20 -14.88 0.26
N ALA A 4 -3.54 -13.58 0.19
CA ALA A 4 -4.07 -12.96 -1.02
C ALA A 4 -3.01 -12.84 -2.12
N ALA A 5 -1.78 -12.48 -1.74
CA ALA A 5 -0.65 -12.41 -2.65
C ALA A 5 -0.31 -13.78 -3.27
N LYS A 6 -0.31 -14.86 -2.46
CA LYS A 6 -0.07 -16.22 -2.96
C LYS A 6 -1.02 -16.61 -4.09
N THR A 7 -2.30 -16.24 -4.01
CA THR A 7 -3.26 -16.52 -5.08
C THR A 7 -2.88 -15.83 -6.38
N LEU A 8 -2.54 -14.55 -6.34
CA LEU A 8 -2.14 -13.80 -7.54
C LEU A 8 -0.80 -14.30 -8.11
N ARG A 9 0.16 -14.65 -7.24
CA ARG A 9 1.44 -15.25 -7.68
C ARG A 9 1.26 -16.57 -8.44
N LYS A 10 0.28 -17.40 -8.05
CA LYS A 10 -0.07 -18.63 -8.79
C LYS A 10 -0.54 -18.37 -10.23
N TYR A 11 -1.02 -17.16 -10.52
CA TYR A 11 -1.44 -16.75 -11.86
C TYR A 11 -0.33 -15.99 -12.62
N GLY A 12 0.93 -16.06 -12.15
CA GLY A 12 2.08 -15.45 -12.84
C GLY A 12 2.36 -13.99 -12.50
N TYR A 13 1.59 -13.36 -11.59
CA TYR A 13 1.84 -11.98 -11.19
C TYR A 13 3.00 -11.90 -10.18
N LYS A 14 3.90 -10.93 -10.38
CA LYS A 14 4.85 -10.52 -9.35
C LYS A 14 4.12 -9.65 -8.33
N VAL A 15 3.98 -10.12 -7.09
CA VAL A 15 3.26 -9.40 -6.04
C VAL A 15 4.21 -9.00 -4.92
N ILE A 16 4.34 -7.69 -4.73
CA ILE A 16 5.07 -7.09 -3.61
C ILE A 16 4.09 -6.92 -2.45
N VAL A 17 4.43 -7.52 -1.30
CA VAL A 17 3.71 -7.30 -0.04
C VAL A 17 4.65 -6.47 0.83
N PRO A 18 4.34 -5.18 1.09
CA PRO A 18 5.21 -4.35 1.92
C PRO A 18 5.29 -4.95 3.32
N GLN A 19 6.51 -4.99 3.86
CA GLN A 19 6.73 -5.38 5.24
C GLN A 19 6.48 -4.17 6.14
N PRO A 20 5.84 -4.36 7.31
CA PRO A 20 5.78 -3.28 8.28
C PRO A 20 7.21 -2.88 8.68
N SER A 21 7.45 -1.57 8.83
CA SER A 21 8.72 -1.11 9.42
C SER A 21 8.93 -1.80 10.76
N HIS A 22 10.13 -2.33 11.00
CA HIS A 22 10.51 -3.04 12.23
C HIS A 22 10.23 -2.24 13.51
N ILE A 23 10.11 -0.92 13.41
CA ILE A 23 9.87 0.00 14.53
C ILE A 23 8.52 -0.23 15.23
N ARG A 24 7.47 -0.69 14.54
CA ARG A 24 6.21 -1.07 15.21
C ARG A 24 6.29 -2.38 15.99
N HIS A 25 7.24 -3.26 15.65
CA HIS A 25 7.56 -4.46 16.40
C HIS A 25 8.71 -4.17 17.36
N GLY A 26 8.45 -3.39 18.42
CA GLY A 26 9.43 -3.17 19.49
C GLY A 26 9.36 -1.82 20.19
N HIS A 27 8.79 -0.79 19.56
CA HIS A 27 8.67 0.53 20.19
C HIS A 27 7.23 0.83 20.65
N LYS A 28 7.11 1.41 21.84
CA LYS A 28 5.85 1.91 22.40
C LYS A 28 5.47 3.20 21.67
N PRO A 29 4.32 3.28 20.98
CA PRO A 29 3.90 4.50 20.28
C PRO A 29 3.83 5.75 21.16
N GLU A 30 3.74 5.56 22.48
CA GLU A 30 3.77 6.59 23.50
C GLU A 30 5.16 7.25 23.63
N GLU A 31 6.23 6.50 23.38
CA GLU A 31 7.61 7.03 23.33
C GLU A 31 7.83 7.88 22.07
N LEU A 32 7.10 7.61 20.98
CA LEU A 32 7.13 8.44 19.75
C LEU A 32 6.55 9.85 19.96
N LYS A 33 5.71 10.04 20.98
CA LYS A 33 5.01 11.31 21.22
C LYS A 33 5.78 12.27 22.11
N THR A 34 6.76 11.79 22.88
CA THR A 34 7.37 12.55 24.00
C THR A 34 8.82 12.96 23.77
N LYS A 35 9.53 12.37 22.80
CA LYS A 35 10.91 12.75 22.44
C LYS A 35 11.03 12.99 20.94
N LYS A 36 11.66 14.10 20.53
CA LYS A 36 12.12 14.29 19.15
C LYS A 36 13.19 13.23 18.85
N TYR A 37 12.96 12.40 17.84
CA TYR A 37 13.95 11.44 17.35
C TYR A 37 15.19 12.15 16.82
N ASP A 38 16.36 11.53 16.98
CA ASP A 38 17.56 11.98 16.32
C ASP A 38 17.43 11.80 14.79
N LYS A 39 18.19 12.60 14.04
CA LYS A 39 18.14 12.62 12.56
C LYS A 39 18.41 11.24 11.95
N LYS A 40 19.29 10.43 12.55
CA LYS A 40 19.66 9.10 12.01
C LYS A 40 18.47 8.14 12.13
N THR A 41 17.75 8.17 13.26
CA THR A 41 16.54 7.37 13.44
C THR A 41 15.42 7.78 12.49
N LEU A 42 15.21 9.08 12.28
CA LEU A 42 14.22 9.59 11.31
C LEU A 42 14.57 9.20 9.87
N THR A 43 15.82 9.42 9.43
CA THR A 43 16.26 9.06 8.07
C THR A 43 16.16 7.55 7.82
N LYS A 44 16.49 6.72 8.82
CA LYS A 44 16.31 5.27 8.73
C LYS A 44 14.83 4.90 8.58
N TRP A 45 13.94 5.55 9.34
CA TRP A 45 12.49 5.32 9.26
C TRP A 45 11.91 5.74 7.90
N GLU A 46 12.30 6.91 7.40
CA GLU A 46 11.91 7.40 6.08
C GLU A 46 12.32 6.41 4.98
N GLY A 47 13.56 5.91 5.05
CA GLY A 47 14.12 4.96 4.08
C GLY A 47 13.47 3.57 4.14
N GLU A 48 13.38 2.97 5.33
CA GLU A 48 12.86 1.60 5.53
C GLU A 48 11.33 1.51 5.50
N GLY A 49 10.66 2.62 5.75
CA GLY A 49 9.20 2.71 5.76
C GLY A 49 8.67 3.35 4.49
N ALA A 50 8.41 4.65 4.56
CA ALA A 50 7.66 5.37 3.53
C ALA A 50 8.33 5.31 2.15
N PHE A 51 9.63 5.59 2.06
CA PHE A 51 10.32 5.64 0.77
C PHE A 51 10.36 4.27 0.09
N ALA A 52 10.63 3.19 0.84
CA ALA A 52 10.58 1.83 0.30
C ALA A 52 9.19 1.47 -0.28
N HIS A 53 8.11 1.91 0.36
CA HIS A 53 6.75 1.71 -0.15
C HIS A 53 6.51 2.48 -1.46
N LEU A 54 6.92 3.75 -1.52
CA LEU A 54 6.81 4.56 -2.73
C LEU A 54 7.65 3.98 -3.88
N GLU A 55 8.87 3.50 -3.61
CA GLU A 55 9.69 2.81 -4.60
C GLU A 55 9.04 1.52 -5.11
N ASN A 56 8.38 0.76 -4.24
CA ASN A 56 7.62 -0.42 -4.66
C ASN A 56 6.43 -0.05 -5.54
N ILE A 57 5.72 1.04 -5.24
CA ILE A 57 4.63 1.56 -6.09
C ILE A 57 5.17 1.94 -7.47
N ARG A 58 6.31 2.66 -7.51
CA ARG A 58 6.95 3.08 -8.77
C ARG A 58 7.27 1.90 -9.69
N LYS A 59 7.71 0.77 -9.10
CA LYS A 59 8.04 -0.48 -9.80
C LYS A 59 6.82 -1.35 -10.14
N SER A 60 5.64 -0.99 -9.68
CA SER A 60 4.42 -1.80 -9.87
C SER A 60 3.56 -1.25 -11.00
N ASP A 61 2.83 -2.13 -11.67
CA ASP A 61 1.88 -1.75 -12.73
C ASP A 61 0.54 -1.29 -12.13
N ALA A 62 0.18 -1.81 -10.95
CA ALA A 62 -1.06 -1.49 -10.25
C ALA A 62 -0.85 -1.54 -8.72
N VAL A 63 -1.71 -0.85 -7.99
CA VAL A 63 -1.71 -0.85 -6.52
C VAL A 63 -2.99 -1.47 -5.98
N TYR A 64 -2.86 -2.33 -4.97
CA TYR A 64 -3.99 -2.98 -4.31
C TYR A 64 -3.99 -2.71 -2.80
N ILE A 65 -5.01 -2.00 -2.32
CA ILE A 65 -5.16 -1.62 -0.92
C ILE A 65 -5.92 -2.72 -0.17
N PHE A 66 -5.24 -3.36 0.79
CA PHE A 66 -5.83 -4.39 1.65
C PHE A 66 -6.53 -3.78 2.87
N ASN A 67 -7.52 -2.92 2.65
CA ASN A 67 -8.30 -2.25 3.70
C ASN A 67 -9.38 -3.15 4.34
N LYS A 68 -8.97 -4.14 5.15
CA LYS A 68 -9.93 -4.97 5.91
C LYS A 68 -10.75 -4.07 6.85
N GLY A 69 -12.08 -4.18 6.79
CA GLY A 69 -12.98 -3.34 7.60
C GLY A 69 -13.07 -1.88 7.15
N SER A 70 -12.71 -1.59 5.89
CA SER A 70 -12.74 -0.23 5.31
C SER A 70 -11.78 0.77 5.95
N TYR A 71 -10.82 0.32 6.79
CA TYR A 71 -9.83 1.19 7.41
C TYR A 71 -8.76 1.65 6.41
N LEU A 72 -8.41 2.92 6.48
CA LEU A 72 -7.35 3.54 5.71
C LEU A 72 -6.43 4.32 6.66
N GLY A 73 -5.14 3.97 6.67
CA GLY A 73 -4.15 4.67 7.49
C GLY A 73 -3.59 5.91 6.78
N PRO A 74 -3.07 6.92 7.51
CA PRO A 74 -2.49 8.12 6.90
C PRO A 74 -1.39 7.84 5.86
N ALA A 75 -0.54 6.85 6.10
CA ALA A 75 0.49 6.43 5.13
C ALA A 75 -0.12 5.93 3.81
N VAL A 76 -1.26 5.23 3.87
CA VAL A 76 -1.96 4.73 2.68
C VAL A 76 -2.52 5.90 1.86
N THR A 77 -2.94 7.01 2.49
CA THR A 77 -3.36 8.21 1.77
C THR A 77 -2.22 8.80 0.94
N VAL A 78 -0.99 8.83 1.48
CA VAL A 78 0.21 9.26 0.75
C VAL A 78 0.50 8.32 -0.42
N GLU A 79 0.42 7.01 -0.19
CA GLU A 79 0.59 5.99 -1.23
C GLU A 79 -0.43 6.14 -2.37
N ILE A 80 -1.70 6.47 -2.06
CA ILE A 80 -2.73 6.76 -3.07
C ILE A 80 -2.36 7.99 -3.88
N GLY A 81 -2.03 9.11 -3.23
CA GLY A 81 -1.63 10.34 -3.92
C GLY A 81 -0.45 10.11 -4.86
N TYR A 82 0.54 9.34 -4.42
CA TYR A 82 1.69 8.99 -5.24
C TYR A 82 1.33 8.07 -6.41
N SER A 83 0.45 7.08 -6.18
CA SER A 83 -0.05 6.19 -7.24
C SER A 83 -0.78 6.95 -8.33
N LEU A 84 -1.57 7.97 -7.95
CA LEU A 84 -2.26 8.88 -8.88
C LEU A 84 -1.27 9.69 -9.71
N ALA A 85 -0.24 10.26 -9.08
CA ALA A 85 0.80 11.01 -9.79
C ALA A 85 1.49 10.15 -10.86
N LEU A 86 1.65 8.86 -10.59
CA LEU A 86 2.22 7.88 -11.52
C LEU A 86 1.20 7.24 -12.47
N LYS A 87 -0.07 7.68 -12.45
CA LYS A 87 -1.18 7.13 -13.25
C LYS A 87 -1.36 5.61 -13.09
N LYS A 88 -1.07 5.08 -11.91
CA LYS A 88 -1.23 3.65 -11.61
C LYS A 88 -2.69 3.36 -11.22
N PRO A 89 -3.35 2.34 -11.80
CA PRO A 89 -4.68 1.94 -11.36
C PRO A 89 -4.65 1.46 -9.91
N ILE A 90 -5.64 1.88 -9.14
CA ILE A 90 -5.74 1.64 -7.70
C ILE A 90 -6.98 0.80 -7.41
N PHE A 91 -6.78 -0.36 -6.82
CA PHE A 91 -7.83 -1.29 -6.42
C PHE A 91 -7.91 -1.36 -4.89
N SER A 92 -9.09 -1.65 -4.34
CA SER A 92 -9.24 -1.84 -2.90
C SER A 92 -10.06 -3.07 -2.56
N LYS A 93 -9.81 -3.67 -1.39
CA LYS A 93 -10.58 -4.82 -0.89
C LYS A 93 -12.00 -4.44 -0.49
N SER A 94 -12.17 -3.25 0.07
CA SER A 94 -13.42 -2.74 0.64
C SER A 94 -13.63 -1.28 0.25
N LYS A 95 -14.88 -0.82 0.33
CA LYS A 95 -15.22 0.58 0.08
C LYS A 95 -14.49 1.48 1.09
N ILE A 96 -13.85 2.53 0.60
CA ILE A 96 -13.22 3.57 1.43
C ILE A 96 -14.33 4.51 1.91
N ARG A 97 -14.29 4.92 3.18
CA ARG A 97 -15.29 5.83 3.76
C ARG A 97 -15.02 7.30 3.41
N ASP A 98 -13.76 7.63 3.23
CA ASP A 98 -13.33 8.97 2.85
C ASP A 98 -13.76 9.28 1.41
N ILE A 99 -14.69 10.23 1.29
CA ILE A 99 -15.27 10.66 0.01
C ILE A 99 -14.23 11.31 -0.90
N THR A 100 -13.20 11.94 -0.33
CA THR A 100 -12.15 12.64 -1.09
C THR A 100 -11.22 11.65 -1.79
N ILE A 101 -11.15 10.41 -1.28
CA ILE A 101 -10.29 9.35 -1.79
C ILE A 101 -11.06 8.35 -2.65
N THR A 102 -12.37 8.20 -2.44
CA THR A 102 -13.19 7.16 -3.08
C THR A 102 -13.13 7.23 -4.61
N ASN A 103 -13.07 8.44 -5.18
CA ASN A 103 -13.02 8.66 -6.63
C ASN A 103 -11.69 8.23 -7.28
N PHE A 104 -10.65 8.00 -6.49
CA PHE A 104 -9.33 7.57 -6.96
C PHE A 104 -9.21 6.05 -7.05
N ILE A 105 -10.20 5.31 -6.55
CA ILE A 105 -10.19 3.85 -6.58
C ILE A 105 -10.87 3.38 -7.86
N SER A 106 -10.08 2.79 -8.75
CA SER A 106 -10.54 2.20 -10.01
C SER A 106 -11.61 1.13 -9.77
N LYS A 107 -11.43 0.27 -8.75
CA LYS A 107 -12.45 -0.72 -8.36
C LYS A 107 -12.29 -1.27 -6.96
N VAL A 108 -13.43 -1.46 -6.29
CA VAL A 108 -13.51 -2.29 -5.07
C VAL A 108 -13.70 -3.74 -5.49
N VAL A 109 -12.72 -4.60 -5.21
CA VAL A 109 -12.70 -5.99 -5.66
C VAL A 109 -11.99 -6.89 -4.66
N SER A 110 -12.46 -8.13 -4.51
CA SER A 110 -11.76 -9.11 -3.67
C SER A 110 -10.45 -9.57 -4.33
N PRO A 111 -9.44 -10.01 -3.56
CA PRO A 111 -8.18 -10.46 -4.14
C PRO A 111 -8.32 -11.58 -5.18
N GLN A 112 -9.28 -12.50 -4.98
CA GLN A 112 -9.55 -13.60 -5.90
C GLN A 112 -10.09 -13.14 -7.25
N LYS A 113 -10.83 -12.01 -7.26
CA LYS A 113 -11.45 -11.43 -8.46
C LYS A 113 -10.56 -10.37 -9.11
N LEU A 114 -9.53 -9.87 -8.42
CA LEU A 114 -8.65 -8.80 -8.89
C LEU A 114 -8.05 -9.10 -10.27
N ARG A 115 -7.66 -10.36 -10.53
CA ARG A 115 -7.06 -10.78 -11.81
C ARG A 115 -7.89 -10.39 -13.05
N LYS A 116 -9.21 -10.27 -12.92
CA LYS A 116 -10.10 -9.91 -14.04
C LYS A 116 -9.92 -8.47 -14.50
N TYR A 117 -9.26 -7.65 -13.70
CA TYR A 117 -9.05 -6.22 -13.93
C TYR A 117 -7.56 -5.86 -14.08
N LEU A 118 -6.67 -6.83 -13.89
CA LEU A 118 -5.26 -6.70 -14.22
C LEU A 118 -5.10 -7.16 -15.66
N ILE A 119 -5.43 -6.29 -16.61
CA ILE A 119 -5.27 -6.58 -18.04
C ILE A 119 -3.80 -6.37 -18.37
N LYS A 120 -3.15 -7.38 -18.96
CA LYS A 120 -2.03 -7.14 -19.85
C LYS A 120 -2.66 -6.67 -21.16
N GLU A 121 -2.42 -5.42 -21.54
CA GLU A 121 -2.52 -5.08 -22.96
C GLU A 121 -1.37 -5.83 -23.63
N GLU A 122 -1.68 -6.95 -24.29
CA GLU A 122 -0.87 -7.41 -25.40
C GLU A 122 -1.19 -6.46 -26.55
N VAL A 123 -0.30 -5.49 -26.76
CA VAL A 123 -0.17 -4.77 -28.03
C VAL A 123 0.84 -5.53 -28.87
#